data_AF-A0A7J3U5J9-F1
#
_entry.id   AF-A0A7J3U5J9-F1
#
_cell.length_a   1.000
_cell.length_b   1.000
_cell.length_c   1.000
_cell.angle_alpha   90.00
_cell.angle_beta   90.00
_cell.angle_gamma   90.00
#
_symmetry.space_group_name_H-M   'P 1'
#
loop_
_entity.id
_entity.type
_entity.pdbx_description
1 polymer ?
#
loop_
_entity_poly.entity_id
_entity_poly.type
_entity_poly.pdbx_seq_one_letter_code
_entity_poly.pdbx_strand_id
1 'polypeptide(L)'
;MSGKWREIREKGYIIPWKMFRIFMRTLPAMLKALIKHPIILIKANRAAKKYLKNRKMPGPPYEIPEYREGMPYNKSNERYLRPTHLCESNAPEIIALANELGAFKKSDREYAESVFEFVKNNIKLSFVGLDGAVATLKRGSGTCLHQLS
;
A
#
# COMPACT_ATOMS: atom_id res chain seq x y z
N MET A 1 10.56 17.53 21.57
CA MET A 1 10.85 16.85 20.28
C MET A 1 10.41 17.79 19.16
N SER A 2 11.31 18.20 18.26
CA SER A 2 10.98 19.16 17.20
C SER A 2 9.79 18.69 16.36
N GLY A 3 8.91 19.60 15.92
CA GLY A 3 7.68 19.27 15.18
C GLY A 3 7.87 18.28 14.01
N LYS A 4 8.98 18.40 13.27
CA LYS A 4 9.34 17.48 12.17
C LYS A 4 9.46 16.01 12.59
N TRP A 5 10.05 15.71 13.76
CA TRP A 5 10.20 14.34 14.26
C TRP A 5 8.86 13.71 14.63
N ARG A 6 7.95 14.52 15.18
CA ARG A 6 6.60 14.08 15.52
C ARG A 6 5.81 13.75 14.25
N GLU A 7 5.89 14.62 13.24
CA GLU A 7 5.23 14.44 11.95
C GLU A 7 5.72 13.19 11.20
N ILE A 8 7.04 12.99 11.12
CA ILE A 8 7.64 11.80 10.49
C ILE A 8 7.13 10.52 11.13
N ARG A 9 7.08 10.47 12.47
CA ARG A 9 6.56 9.34 13.22
C ARG A 9 5.06 9.14 13.02
N GLU A 10 4.29 10.23 13.04
CA GLU A 10 2.84 10.20 12.89
C GLU A 10 2.36 9.85 11.47
N LYS A 11 3.16 10.15 10.43
CA LYS A 11 2.88 9.79 9.03
C LYS A 11 3.41 8.40 8.64
N GLY A 12 3.93 7.64 9.61
CA GLY A 12 4.31 6.24 9.42
C GLY A 12 5.64 6.03 8.70
N TYR A 13 6.50 7.05 8.61
CA TYR A 13 7.82 6.90 7.97
C TYR A 13 8.84 6.17 8.85
N ILE A 14 8.52 5.90 10.12
CA ILE A 14 9.38 5.18 11.06
C ILE A 14 8.65 3.95 11.60
N ILE A 15 9.36 2.83 11.63
CA ILE A 15 8.88 1.57 12.22
C ILE A 15 8.56 1.80 13.71
N PRO A 16 7.34 1.46 14.19
CA PRO A 16 7.00 1.59 15.59
C PRO A 16 7.94 0.77 16.50
N TRP A 17 8.33 1.33 17.64
CA TRP A 17 9.26 0.69 18.58
C TRP A 17 8.83 -0.72 19.01
N LYS A 18 7.53 -0.95 19.19
CA LYS A 18 6.99 -2.28 19.51
C LYS A 18 7.27 -3.30 18.40
N MET A 19 7.11 -2.90 17.14
CA MET A 19 7.38 -3.75 15.98
C MET A 19 8.87 -4.01 15.82
N PHE A 20 9.71 -2.99 16.00
CA PHE A 20 11.17 -3.14 16.00
C PHE A 20 11.63 -4.13 17.09
N ARG A 21 11.09 -4.04 18.30
CA ARG A 21 11.41 -4.96 19.40
C ARG A 21 11.04 -6.41 19.08
N ILE A 22 9.91 -6.64 18.42
CA ILE A 22 9.50 -7.99 17.99
C ILE A 22 10.47 -8.52 16.92
N PHE A 23 10.80 -7.70 15.92
CA PHE A 23 11.77 -8.05 14.88
C PHE A 23 13.14 -8.44 15.47
N MET A 24 13.64 -7.68 16.44
CA MET A 24 14.92 -8.00 17.10
C MET A 24 14.88 -9.34 17.86
N ARG A 25 13.73 -9.76 18.36
CA ARG A 25 13.58 -11.06 19.05
C ARG A 25 13.54 -12.24 18.08
N THR A 26 13.04 -12.04 16.86
CA THR A 26 12.96 -13.10 15.85
C THR A 26 14.24 -13.24 15.03
N LEU A 27 15.05 -12.17 14.96
CA LEU A 27 16.28 -12.11 14.17
C LEU A 27 17.28 -13.26 14.46
N PRO A 28 17.59 -13.65 15.72
CA PRO A 28 18.56 -14.71 15.99
C PRO A 28 18.13 -16.09 15.49
N ALA A 29 16.85 -16.42 15.64
CA ALA A 29 16.30 -17.69 15.16
C ALA A 29 16.35 -17.76 13.62
N MET A 30 16.02 -16.65 12.95
CA MET A 30 16.11 -16.53 11.50
C MET A 30 17.56 -16.67 11.02
N LEU A 31 18.52 -15.97 11.63
CA LEU A 31 19.95 -16.10 11.32
C LEU A 31 20.46 -17.54 11.48
N LYS A 32 20.07 -18.22 12.57
CA LYS A 32 20.41 -19.63 12.80
C LYS A 32 19.90 -20.54 11.69
N ALA A 33 18.66 -20.31 11.22
CA ALA A 33 18.10 -21.08 10.11
C ALA A 33 18.83 -20.81 8.79
N LEU A 34 19.20 -19.55 8.52
CA LEU A 34 19.98 -19.15 7.34
C LEU A 34 21.33 -19.88 7.30
N ILE A 35 22.04 -19.91 8.42
CA ILE A 35 23.35 -20.58 8.55
C ILE A 35 23.23 -22.10 8.41
N LYS A 36 22.20 -22.72 8.99
CA LYS A 36 22.00 -24.17 8.93
C LYS A 36 21.56 -24.68 7.55
N HIS A 37 20.89 -23.86 6.74
CA HIS A 37 20.26 -24.30 5.50
C HIS A 37 20.55 -23.41 4.27
N PRO A 38 21.81 -23.07 3.97
CA PRO A 38 22.15 -22.09 2.93
C PRO A 38 21.75 -22.57 1.52
N ILE A 39 21.90 -23.86 1.23
CA ILE A 39 21.58 -24.44 -0.08
C ILE A 39 20.08 -24.37 -0.38
N ILE A 40 19.24 -24.62 0.63
CA ILE A 40 17.76 -24.59 0.49
C ILE A 40 17.33 -23.16 0.12
N LEU A 41 17.89 -22.16 0.79
CA LEU A 41 17.58 -20.75 0.54
C LEU A 41 18.03 -20.29 -0.83
N ILE A 42 19.24 -20.66 -1.26
CA ILE A 42 19.74 -20.35 -2.61
C ILE A 42 18.83 -20.97 -3.67
N LYS A 43 18.43 -22.25 -3.49
CA LYS A 43 17.51 -22.93 -4.41
C LYS A 43 16.13 -22.25 -4.42
N ALA A 44 15.57 -21.94 -3.26
CA ALA A 44 14.29 -21.25 -3.14
C ALA A 44 14.31 -19.86 -3.80
N ASN A 45 15.36 -19.07 -3.56
CA ASN A 45 15.52 -17.74 -4.16
C ASN A 45 15.69 -17.82 -5.69
N ARG A 46 16.45 -18.80 -6.20
CA ARG A 46 16.58 -19.03 -7.65
C ARG A 46 15.24 -19.43 -8.27
N ALA A 47 14.49 -20.32 -7.62
CA ALA A 47 13.18 -20.75 -8.07
C ALA A 47 12.18 -19.58 -8.09
N ALA A 48 12.14 -18.79 -7.01
CA ALA A 48 11.33 -17.58 -6.92
C ALA A 48 11.70 -16.56 -8.02
N LYS A 49 12.99 -16.30 -8.25
CA LYS A 49 13.45 -15.40 -9.32
C LYS A 49 13.02 -15.88 -10.70
N LYS A 50 13.12 -17.19 -10.98
CA LYS A 50 12.67 -17.79 -12.25
C LYS A 50 11.15 -17.66 -12.41
N TYR A 51 10.39 -17.92 -11.35
CA TYR A 51 8.94 -17.77 -11.33
C TYR A 51 8.54 -16.32 -11.61
N LEU A 52 9.13 -15.36 -10.89
CA LEU A 52 8.83 -13.93 -11.05
C LEU A 52 9.21 -13.40 -12.43
N LYS A 53 10.34 -13.84 -13.02
CA LYS A 53 10.74 -13.44 -14.38
C LYS A 53 9.74 -13.89 -15.44
N ASN A 54 9.12 -15.06 -15.25
CA ASN A 54 8.20 -15.65 -16.22
C ASN A 54 6.73 -15.30 -15.95
N ARG A 55 6.42 -14.70 -14.79
CA ARG A 55 5.07 -14.33 -14.42
C ARG A 55 4.68 -13.02 -15.12
N LYS A 56 3.83 -13.12 -16.15
CA LYS A 56 3.11 -11.95 -16.66
C LYS A 56 1.97 -11.62 -15.69
N MET A 57 2.06 -10.50 -15.01
CA MET A 57 0.90 -10.00 -14.26
C MET A 57 -0.07 -9.39 -15.25
N PRO A 58 -1.34 -9.83 -15.29
CA PRO A 58 -2.34 -9.13 -16.07
C PRO A 58 -2.44 -7.69 -15.55
N GLY A 59 -2.61 -6.74 -16.46
CA GLY A 59 -2.88 -5.35 -16.09
C GLY A 59 -4.18 -5.23 -15.27
N PRO A 60 -4.39 -4.08 -14.61
CA PRO A 60 -5.65 -3.80 -13.94
C PRO A 60 -6.82 -3.87 -14.94
N PRO A 61 -8.01 -4.33 -14.51
CA PRO A 61 -9.21 -4.36 -15.35
C PRO A 61 -9.90 -2.99 -15.48
N TYR A 62 -9.22 -1.92 -15.08
CA TYR A 62 -9.72 -0.55 -15.07
C TYR A 62 -8.63 0.39 -15.58
N GLU A 63 -9.07 1.57 -16.01
CA GLU A 63 -8.19 2.69 -16.31
C GLU A 63 -8.19 3.65 -15.12
N ILE A 64 -7.03 4.28 -14.86
CA ILE A 64 -6.94 5.30 -13.83
C ILE A 64 -7.36 6.61 -14.49
N PRO A 65 -8.40 7.30 -13.99
CA PRO A 65 -8.85 8.55 -14.58
C PRO A 65 -7.75 9.62 -14.50
N GLU A 66 -7.73 10.50 -15.50
CA GLU A 66 -6.78 11.60 -15.54
C GLU A 66 -7.16 12.69 -14.53
N TYR A 67 -6.16 13.17 -13.80
CA TYR A 67 -6.32 14.31 -12.89
C TYR A 67 -6.51 15.60 -13.69
N ARG A 68 -7.54 16.36 -13.36
CA ARG A 68 -7.76 17.70 -13.91
C ARG A 68 -7.50 18.75 -12.84
N GLU A 69 -6.83 19.83 -13.24
CA GLU A 69 -6.57 20.96 -12.35
C GLU A 69 -7.89 21.50 -11.79
N GLY A 70 -7.91 21.73 -10.47
CA GLY A 70 -9.11 22.19 -9.75
C GLY A 70 -10.02 21.07 -9.23
N MET A 71 -9.73 19.79 -9.48
CA MET A 71 -10.46 18.70 -8.82
C MET A 71 -10.39 18.84 -7.29
N PRO A 72 -11.53 18.79 -6.58
CA PRO A 72 -11.55 18.90 -5.13
C PRO A 72 -10.86 17.71 -4.47
N TYR A 73 -10.15 17.98 -3.38
CA TYR A 73 -9.54 16.99 -2.51
C TYR A 73 -9.34 17.57 -1.11
N ASN A 74 -9.17 16.71 -0.11
CA ASN A 74 -8.97 17.14 1.27
C ASN A 74 -7.54 17.66 1.47
N LYS A 75 -7.41 18.89 1.99
CA LYS A 75 -6.12 19.55 2.31
C LYS A 75 -5.82 19.59 3.82
N SER A 76 -6.69 19.00 4.63
CA SER A 76 -6.53 18.96 6.09
C SER A 76 -5.28 18.19 6.48
N ASN A 77 -4.58 18.70 7.50
CA ASN A 77 -3.46 18.00 8.13
C ASN A 77 -3.87 17.24 9.40
N GLU A 78 -5.16 17.15 9.67
CA GLU A 78 -5.70 16.39 10.79
C GLU A 78 -5.39 14.90 10.66
N ARG A 79 -5.36 14.23 11.81
CA ARG A 79 -5.12 12.79 11.88
C ARG A 79 -6.24 12.07 11.11
N TYR A 80 -5.86 11.12 10.26
CA TYR A 80 -6.72 10.37 9.33
C TYR A 80 -7.20 11.13 8.06
N LEU A 81 -7.08 12.46 8.02
CA LEU A 81 -7.44 13.24 6.83
C LEU A 81 -6.23 13.60 5.95
N ARG A 82 -5.03 13.54 6.53
CA ARG A 82 -3.76 13.78 5.83
C ARG A 82 -3.23 12.54 5.11
N PRO A 83 -2.44 12.71 4.04
CA PRO A 83 -1.69 11.62 3.44
C PRO A 83 -0.62 11.06 4.39
N THR A 84 -0.31 9.77 4.24
CA THR A 84 0.73 9.05 5.00
C THR A 84 1.62 8.26 4.06
N HIS A 85 2.68 7.63 4.58
CA HIS A 85 3.67 6.93 3.77
C HIS A 85 3.08 5.85 2.83
N LEU A 86 2.02 5.16 3.25
CA LEU A 86 1.38 4.09 2.46
C LEU A 86 -0.03 4.45 1.98
N CYS A 87 -0.53 5.65 2.32
CA CYS A 87 -1.82 6.15 1.88
C CYS A 87 -1.65 7.56 1.33
N GLU A 88 -1.26 7.65 0.06
CA GLU A 88 -1.03 8.90 -0.66
C GLU A 88 -2.35 9.52 -1.15
N SER A 89 -3.23 9.89 -0.23
CA SER A 89 -4.58 10.41 -0.53
C SER A 89 -4.59 11.70 -1.38
N ASN A 90 -3.47 12.40 -1.47
CA ASN A 90 -3.28 13.61 -2.27
C ASN A 90 -2.57 13.34 -3.61
N ALA A 91 -2.28 12.08 -3.95
CA ALA A 91 -1.70 11.75 -5.25
C ALA A 91 -2.72 12.02 -6.37
N PRO A 92 -2.30 12.56 -7.53
CA PRO A 92 -3.21 12.87 -8.65
C PRO A 92 -4.09 11.68 -9.06
N GLU A 93 -3.52 10.49 -9.11
CA GLU A 93 -4.23 9.25 -9.45
C GLU A 93 -5.33 8.90 -8.45
N ILE A 94 -5.08 9.13 -7.15
CA ILE A 94 -6.05 8.86 -6.08
C ILE A 94 -7.15 9.93 -6.09
N ILE A 95 -6.79 11.20 -6.29
CA ILE A 95 -7.77 12.29 -6.35
C ILE A 95 -8.71 12.10 -7.54
N ALA A 96 -8.17 11.78 -8.72
CA ALA A 96 -8.97 11.57 -9.92
C ALA A 96 -9.96 10.42 -9.72
N LEU A 97 -9.48 9.28 -9.21
CA LEU A 97 -10.32 8.12 -8.94
C LEU A 97 -11.36 8.40 -7.85
N ALA A 98 -11.00 9.09 -6.77
CA ALA A 98 -11.94 9.47 -5.72
C ALA A 98 -13.09 10.32 -6.28
N ASN A 99 -12.78 11.30 -7.13
CA ASN A 99 -13.78 12.15 -7.78
C ASN A 99 -14.69 11.36 -8.74
N GLU A 100 -14.14 10.39 -9.48
CA GLU A 100 -14.90 9.48 -10.33
C GLU A 100 -15.86 8.60 -9.52
N LEU A 101 -15.41 8.09 -8.38
CA LEU A 101 -16.20 7.25 -7.47
C LEU A 101 -17.27 8.05 -6.70
N GLY A 102 -17.21 9.39 -6.73
CA GLY A 102 -18.25 10.28 -6.22
C GLY A 102 -17.86 11.11 -4.99
N ALA A 103 -16.57 11.24 -4.68
CA ALA A 103 -16.12 12.17 -3.65
C ALA A 103 -16.67 13.59 -3.91
N PHE A 104 -17.06 14.30 -2.85
CA PHE A 104 -17.64 15.66 -2.89
C PHE A 104 -18.98 15.77 -3.64
N LYS A 105 -19.58 14.65 -4.07
CA LYS A 105 -20.89 14.61 -4.76
C LYS A 105 -21.89 13.70 -4.05
N LYS A 106 -21.46 12.52 -3.65
CA LYS A 106 -22.27 11.54 -2.90
C LYS A 106 -22.19 11.81 -1.40
N SER A 107 -23.11 11.23 -0.64
CA SER A 107 -22.97 11.17 0.83
C SER A 107 -21.74 10.35 1.25
N ASP A 108 -21.24 10.58 2.46
CA ASP A 108 -20.06 9.88 2.99
C ASP A 108 -20.20 8.35 2.94
N ARG A 109 -21.40 7.85 3.24
CA ARG A 109 -21.69 6.41 3.24
C ARG A 109 -21.65 5.83 1.82
N GLU A 110 -22.34 6.47 0.88
CA GLU A 110 -22.41 6.01 -0.51
C GLU A 110 -21.04 6.09 -1.21
N TYR A 111 -20.25 7.12 -0.91
CA TYR A 111 -18.88 7.23 -1.40
C TYR A 111 -18.02 6.10 -0.83
N ALA A 112 -18.07 5.84 0.47
CA ALA A 112 -17.32 4.74 1.09
C ALA A 112 -17.68 3.37 0.50
N GLU A 113 -18.98 3.12 0.26
CA GLU A 113 -19.44 1.90 -0.43
C GLU A 113 -18.91 1.81 -1.87
N SER A 114 -18.91 2.93 -2.60
CA SER A 114 -18.38 2.98 -3.98
C SER A 114 -16.89 2.65 -4.04
N VAL A 115 -16.10 3.17 -3.09
CA VAL A 115 -14.67 2.86 -2.96
C VAL A 115 -14.47 1.39 -2.59
N PHE A 116 -15.24 0.88 -1.63
CA PHE A 116 -15.16 -0.53 -1.22
C PHE A 116 -15.47 -1.47 -2.39
N GLU A 117 -16.56 -1.23 -3.12
CA GLU A 117 -16.92 -2.04 -4.29
C GLU A 117 -15.87 -1.96 -5.40
N PHE A 118 -15.31 -0.77 -5.65
CA PHE A 118 -14.20 -0.64 -6.59
C PHE A 118 -13.02 -1.53 -6.18
N VAL A 119 -12.53 -1.41 -4.94
CA VAL A 119 -11.36 -2.16 -4.48
C VAL A 119 -11.64 -3.67 -4.50
N LYS A 120 -12.79 -4.10 -3.98
CA LYS A 120 -13.20 -5.51 -3.90
C LYS A 120 -13.23 -6.18 -5.27
N ASN A 121 -13.76 -5.49 -6.28
CA ASN A 121 -14.00 -6.08 -7.59
C ASN A 121 -12.79 -5.91 -8.55
N ASN A 122 -11.92 -4.93 -8.31
CA ASN A 122 -10.85 -4.57 -9.26
C ASN A 122 -9.42 -4.83 -8.75
N ILE A 123 -9.18 -4.83 -7.44
CA ILE A 123 -7.85 -5.06 -6.86
C ILE A 123 -7.70 -6.53 -6.48
N LYS A 124 -6.85 -7.26 -7.21
CA LYS A 124 -6.64 -8.70 -6.99
C LYS A 124 -5.75 -8.96 -5.77
N LEU A 125 -6.09 -9.97 -4.99
CA LEU A 125 -5.21 -10.44 -3.93
C LEU A 125 -3.95 -11.08 -4.51
N SER A 126 -2.78 -10.55 -4.15
CA SER A 126 -1.48 -11.06 -4.57
C SER A 126 -0.45 -10.84 -3.46
N PHE A 127 0.40 -11.84 -3.20
CA PHE A 127 1.53 -11.70 -2.28
C PHE A 127 2.66 -10.94 -2.95
N VAL A 128 2.58 -9.61 -2.87
CA VAL A 128 3.57 -8.65 -3.35
C VAL A 128 4.24 -7.95 -2.15
N GLY A 129 5.37 -7.29 -2.40
CA GLY A 129 6.00 -6.44 -1.38
C GLY A 129 5.05 -5.35 -0.90
N LEU A 130 5.21 -4.91 0.35
CA LEU A 130 4.43 -3.80 0.91
C LEU A 130 4.82 -2.50 0.21
N ASP A 131 3.83 -1.80 -0.35
CA ASP A 131 3.96 -0.48 -0.93
C ASP A 131 2.70 0.36 -0.73
N GLY A 132 2.69 1.58 -1.28
CA GLY A 132 1.60 2.54 -1.09
C GLY A 132 0.36 2.29 -1.96
N ALA A 133 -0.67 3.09 -1.71
CA ALA A 133 -1.94 3.03 -2.40
C ALA A 133 -1.80 3.28 -3.91
N VAL A 134 -0.94 4.21 -4.33
CA VAL A 134 -0.70 4.51 -5.76
C VAL A 134 -0.07 3.31 -6.48
N ALA A 135 0.93 2.67 -5.86
CA ALA A 135 1.59 1.51 -6.44
C ALA A 135 0.62 0.32 -6.56
N THR A 136 -0.22 0.12 -5.55
CA THR A 136 -1.29 -0.88 -5.58
C THR A 136 -2.31 -0.59 -6.68
N LEU A 137 -2.74 0.67 -6.82
CA LEU A 137 -3.68 1.09 -7.87
C LEU A 137 -3.10 0.91 -9.28
N LYS A 138 -1.84 1.26 -9.52
CA LYS A 138 -1.21 1.05 -10.84
C LYS A 138 -1.03 -0.43 -11.17
N ARG A 139 -0.78 -1.25 -10.16
CA ARG A 139 -0.56 -2.69 -10.31
C ARG A 139 -1.87 -3.50 -10.42
N GLY A 140 -2.98 -3.00 -9.87
CA GLY A 140 -4.25 -3.73 -9.80
C GLY A 140 -4.21 -4.95 -8.87
N SER A 141 -3.22 -5.03 -7.97
CA SER A 141 -3.13 -6.11 -6.99
C SER A 141 -2.34 -5.71 -5.75
N GLY A 142 -2.65 -6.35 -4.62
CA GLY A 142 -2.00 -6.11 -3.34
C GLY A 142 -2.22 -7.27 -2.36
N THR A 143 -1.47 -7.27 -1.26
CA THR A 143 -1.72 -8.20 -0.14
C THR A 143 -2.76 -7.64 0.83
N CYS A 144 -3.27 -8.42 1.79
CA CYS A 144 -4.31 -7.99 2.74
C CYS A 144 -3.99 -6.69 3.48
N LEU A 145 -2.71 -6.40 3.76
CA LEU A 145 -2.27 -5.13 4.34
C LEU A 145 -2.62 -3.90 3.48
N HIS A 146 -2.85 -4.07 2.17
CA HIS A 146 -3.29 -3.03 1.23
C HIS A 146 -4.82 -2.98 1.07
N GLN A 147 -5.55 -4.01 1.52
CA GLN A 147 -7.03 -4.05 1.50
C GLN A 147 -7.66 -3.72 2.87
N LEU A 148 -6.84 -3.61 3.92
CA LEU A 148 -7.26 -3.33 5.29
C LEU A 148 -7.04 -1.86 5.73
N SER A 149 -6.55 -1.01 4.83
CA SER A 149 -6.35 0.43 5.08
C SER A 149 -7.58 1.25 4.72
#